data_AF-A0A8T8E278-F1
#
_entry.id   AF-A0A8T8E278-F1
#
_cell.length_a   1.000
_cell.length_b   1.000
_cell.length_c   1.000
_cell.angle_alpha   90.00
_cell.angle_beta   90.00
_cell.angle_gamma   90.00
#
_symmetry.space_group_name_H-M   'P 1'
#
loop_
_entity.id
_entity.type
_entity.pdbx_description
1 polymer ?
#
loop_
_entity_poly.entity_id
_entity_poly.type
_entity_poly.pdbx_seq_one_letter_code
_entity_poly.pdbx_strand_id
1 'polypeptide(L)'
;MRREHFTLNVSNIDWVETDGEPSKPSVSIDFTGPETMLRERLTGPNGDVLEAAETDVALRLQEPLDTDTAGVVSVTNRVTGEFILELNEDADDVLQFIQAARGYGEDATEDDGRYEVEITLDGDSFVTYDKRTFLVYDDEGNLLRQHSLIPSGVEL
;
A
#
# COMPACT_ATOMS: atom_id res chain seq x y z
N MET A 1 -11.32 12.55 -4.29
CA MET A 1 -12.14 11.50 -4.92
C MET A 1 -12.89 10.78 -3.82
N ARG A 2 -13.97 10.06 -4.11
CA ARG A 2 -14.67 9.28 -3.07
C ARG A 2 -14.02 7.92 -2.91
N ARG A 3 -13.91 7.45 -1.66
CA ARG A 3 -13.33 6.14 -1.32
C ARG A 3 -14.08 4.99 -1.99
N GLU A 4 -15.40 5.14 -2.17
CA GLU A 4 -16.28 4.16 -2.83
C GLU A 4 -15.95 3.89 -4.32
N HIS A 5 -15.07 4.68 -4.93
CA HIS A 5 -14.61 4.43 -6.30
C HIS A 5 -13.39 3.51 -6.37
N PHE A 6 -12.85 3.10 -5.24
CA PHE A 6 -11.70 2.22 -5.15
C PHE A 6 -12.11 0.85 -4.63
N THR A 7 -11.67 -0.20 -5.29
CA THR A 7 -11.75 -1.59 -4.80
C THR A 7 -10.35 -2.16 -4.72
N LEU A 8 -10.03 -2.81 -3.60
CA LEU A 8 -8.74 -3.44 -3.37
C LEU A 8 -8.87 -4.96 -3.44
N ASN A 9 -7.94 -5.59 -4.15
CA ASN A 9 -7.80 -7.04 -4.19
C ASN A 9 -6.37 -7.42 -3.80
N VAL A 10 -6.22 -8.33 -2.83
CA VAL A 10 -4.92 -8.83 -2.40
C VAL A 10 -4.66 -10.20 -3.00
N SER A 11 -3.40 -10.51 -3.27
CA SER A 11 -2.96 -11.83 -3.72
C SER A 11 -1.62 -12.20 -3.07
N ASN A 12 -1.34 -13.51 -3.05
CA ASN A 12 -0.10 -14.09 -2.53
C ASN A 12 0.17 -13.79 -1.04
N ILE A 13 -0.85 -13.90 -0.19
CA ILE A 13 -0.72 -13.74 1.27
C ILE A 13 -0.93 -15.04 2.05
N ASP A 14 -1.75 -15.98 1.54
CA ASP A 14 -2.19 -17.19 2.26
C ASP A 14 -1.04 -18.09 2.75
N TRP A 15 0.12 -18.03 2.09
CA TRP A 15 1.29 -18.82 2.47
C TRP A 15 1.83 -18.43 3.86
N VAL A 16 1.56 -17.21 4.35
CA VAL A 16 2.02 -16.73 5.65
C VAL A 16 1.34 -17.45 6.82
N GLU A 17 0.09 -17.90 6.63
CA GLU A 17 -0.66 -18.65 7.65
C GLU A 17 -0.49 -20.16 7.50
N THR A 18 -0.10 -20.62 6.32
CA THR A 18 -0.03 -22.04 5.97
C THR A 18 1.40 -22.58 5.93
N ASP A 19 2.40 -21.77 6.28
CA ASP A 19 3.83 -22.07 6.15
C ASP A 19 4.20 -22.56 4.72
N GLY A 20 3.57 -21.94 3.71
CA GLY A 20 3.78 -22.25 2.30
C GLY A 20 5.06 -21.62 1.73
N GLU A 21 5.35 -21.91 0.45
CA GLU A 21 6.51 -21.29 -0.22
C GLU A 21 6.28 -19.77 -0.39
N PRO A 22 7.21 -18.91 0.09
CA PRO A 22 7.04 -17.47 0.03
C PRO A 22 6.81 -16.97 -1.39
N SER A 23 5.72 -16.22 -1.57
CA SER A 23 5.35 -15.59 -2.84
C SER A 23 5.15 -14.09 -2.62
N LYS A 24 5.60 -13.26 -3.56
CA LYS A 24 5.55 -11.80 -3.43
C LYS A 24 4.10 -11.32 -3.30
N PRO A 25 3.72 -10.68 -2.18
CA PRO A 25 2.39 -10.12 -2.03
C PRO A 25 2.14 -9.02 -3.04
N SER A 26 0.93 -9.01 -3.60
CA SER A 26 0.49 -7.96 -4.51
C SER A 26 -0.88 -7.45 -4.11
N VAL A 27 -1.08 -6.17 -4.38
CA VAL A 27 -2.37 -5.51 -4.25
C VAL A 27 -2.75 -4.87 -5.58
N SER A 28 -3.96 -5.12 -6.05
CA SER A 28 -4.54 -4.48 -7.22
C SER A 28 -5.66 -3.55 -6.79
N ILE A 29 -5.53 -2.28 -7.11
CA ILE A 29 -6.48 -1.21 -6.77
C ILE A 29 -7.19 -0.78 -8.04
N ASP A 30 -8.48 -1.13 -8.13
CA ASP A 30 -9.32 -0.73 -9.25
C ASP A 30 -10.04 0.58 -8.96
N PHE A 31 -9.92 1.53 -9.89
CA PHE A 31 -10.61 2.81 -9.82
C PHE A 31 -11.70 2.93 -10.89
N THR A 32 -12.94 3.04 -10.44
CA THR A 32 -14.13 3.14 -11.31
C THR A 32 -14.69 4.57 -11.41
N GLY A 33 -13.92 5.57 -10.98
CA GLY A 33 -14.28 6.98 -11.08
C GLY A 33 -13.75 7.63 -12.37
N PRO A 34 -13.94 8.94 -12.57
CA PRO A 34 -13.41 9.63 -13.73
C PRO A 34 -11.88 9.55 -13.83
N GLU A 35 -11.36 8.78 -14.79
CA GLU A 35 -9.94 8.44 -14.95
C GLU A 35 -9.01 9.65 -14.89
N THR A 36 -9.41 10.77 -15.50
CA THR A 36 -8.60 11.99 -15.55
C THR A 36 -8.24 12.50 -14.16
N MET A 37 -9.12 12.32 -13.16
CA MET A 37 -8.86 12.75 -11.79
C MET A 37 -7.76 11.95 -11.10
N LEU A 38 -7.71 10.63 -11.33
CA LEU A 38 -6.68 9.79 -10.72
C LEU A 38 -5.36 9.92 -11.48
N ARG A 39 -5.44 9.97 -12.82
CA ARG A 39 -4.28 10.22 -13.67
C ARG A 39 -3.57 11.52 -13.30
N GLU A 40 -4.30 12.63 -13.15
CA GLU A 40 -3.71 13.91 -12.75
C GLU A 40 -2.99 13.86 -11.40
N ARG A 41 -3.49 13.08 -10.43
CA ARG A 41 -2.82 12.91 -9.12
C ARG A 41 -1.60 12.00 -9.17
N LEU A 42 -1.59 11.04 -10.09
CA LEU A 42 -0.47 10.14 -10.34
C LEU A 42 0.55 10.72 -11.32
N THR A 43 0.33 11.93 -11.84
CA THR A 43 1.25 12.60 -12.76
C THR A 43 2.01 13.70 -12.04
N GLY A 44 3.34 13.63 -12.10
CA GLY A 44 4.25 14.63 -11.57
C GLY A 44 4.30 15.92 -12.40
N PRO A 45 5.01 16.96 -11.92
CA PRO A 45 5.06 18.27 -12.56
C PRO A 45 5.76 18.30 -13.94
N ASN A 46 6.55 17.27 -14.24
CA ASN A 46 7.14 17.02 -15.56
C ASN A 46 6.17 16.38 -16.57
N GLY A 47 4.98 15.94 -16.12
CA GLY A 47 4.01 15.22 -16.95
C GLY A 47 4.23 13.71 -16.98
N ASP A 48 5.25 13.20 -16.27
CA ASP A 48 5.49 11.76 -16.13
C ASP A 48 4.67 11.18 -14.98
N VAL A 49 4.36 9.88 -15.04
CA VAL A 49 3.73 9.17 -13.92
C VAL A 49 4.72 9.10 -12.75
N LEU A 50 4.26 9.37 -11.53
CA LEU A 50 5.06 9.32 -10.32
C LEU A 50 5.73 7.96 -10.19
N GLU A 51 7.01 7.95 -9.86
CA GLU A 51 7.77 6.73 -9.62
C GLU A 51 7.38 6.06 -8.30
N ALA A 52 7.80 4.80 -8.13
CA ALA A 52 7.61 4.09 -6.87
C ALA A 52 8.17 4.86 -5.66
N ALA A 53 9.36 5.44 -5.80
CA ALA A 53 10.01 6.19 -4.72
C ALA A 53 9.32 7.54 -4.39
N GLU A 54 8.47 8.04 -5.27
CA GLU A 54 7.73 9.29 -5.13
C GLU A 54 6.34 9.09 -4.50
N THR A 55 6.01 7.86 -4.11
CA THR A 55 4.73 7.53 -3.49
C THR A 55 4.91 6.71 -2.21
N ASP A 56 4.20 7.12 -1.15
CA ASP A 56 4.18 6.41 0.12
C ASP A 56 2.84 5.69 0.31
N VAL A 57 2.89 4.47 0.87
CA VAL A 57 1.71 3.70 1.23
C VAL A 57 1.63 3.61 2.76
N ALA A 58 0.45 3.88 3.30
CA ALA A 58 0.23 3.83 4.73
C ALA A 58 -1.16 3.31 5.10
N LEU A 59 -1.24 2.65 6.25
CA LEU A 59 -2.46 2.36 6.99
C LEU A 59 -2.56 3.32 8.17
N ARG A 60 -3.71 3.96 8.34
CA ARG A 60 -4.06 4.66 9.58
C ARG A 60 -5.25 3.94 10.21
N LEU A 61 -5.06 3.43 11.41
CA LEU A 61 -6.15 2.84 12.19
C LEU A 61 -7.16 3.92 12.57
N GLN A 62 -8.44 3.56 12.58
CA GLN A 62 -9.51 4.47 13.00
C GLN A 62 -9.79 4.38 14.51
N GLU A 63 -9.41 3.27 15.11
CA GLU A 63 -9.54 2.96 16.53
C GLU A 63 -8.27 2.22 17.00
N PRO A 64 -8.03 2.09 18.32
CA PRO A 64 -6.91 1.31 18.83
C PRO A 64 -6.91 -0.12 18.29
N LEU A 65 -5.73 -0.66 18.01
CA LEU A 65 -5.60 -1.99 17.43
C LEU A 65 -6.15 -3.07 18.39
N ASP A 66 -7.29 -3.63 18.02
CA ASP A 66 -7.94 -4.78 18.65
C ASP A 66 -8.35 -5.80 17.57
N THR A 67 -9.48 -6.50 17.73
CA THR A 67 -10.00 -7.44 16.74
C THR A 67 -11.19 -6.77 16.05
N ASP A 68 -11.21 -6.77 14.72
CA ASP A 68 -12.19 -6.07 13.86
C ASP A 68 -11.99 -4.53 13.78
N THR A 69 -10.75 -4.04 13.95
CA THR A 69 -10.43 -2.61 13.82
C THR A 69 -10.48 -2.17 12.34
N ALA A 70 -11.23 -1.12 12.03
CA ALA A 70 -11.19 -0.52 10.69
C ALA A 70 -9.96 0.39 10.50
N GLY A 71 -9.44 0.43 9.28
CA GLY A 71 -8.35 1.30 8.89
C GLY A 71 -8.59 2.05 7.58
N VAL A 72 -7.77 3.08 7.35
CA VAL A 72 -7.71 3.78 6.08
C VAL A 72 -6.36 3.51 5.45
N VAL A 73 -6.35 2.80 4.32
CA VAL A 73 -5.17 2.68 3.47
C VAL A 73 -5.10 3.93 2.59
N SER A 74 -3.91 4.46 2.43
CA SER A 74 -3.66 5.66 1.65
C SER A 74 -2.41 5.51 0.79
N VAL A 75 -2.47 6.08 -0.42
CA VAL A 75 -1.29 6.33 -1.24
C VAL A 75 -1.11 7.84 -1.33
N THR A 76 0.09 8.32 -1.02
CA THR A 76 0.40 9.74 -0.93
C THR A 76 1.56 10.07 -1.85
N ASN A 77 1.50 11.23 -2.51
CA ASN A 77 2.67 11.79 -3.19
C ASN A 77 3.68 12.22 -2.14
N ARG A 78 4.82 11.53 -2.08
CA ARG A 78 5.87 11.77 -1.07
C ARG A 78 6.47 13.17 -1.16
N VAL A 79 6.53 13.74 -2.36
CA VAL A 79 7.15 15.05 -2.61
C VAL A 79 6.24 16.18 -2.14
N THR A 80 4.92 16.07 -2.38
CA THR A 80 3.96 17.13 -2.06
C THR A 80 3.21 16.89 -0.74
N GLY A 81 3.16 15.66 -0.26
CA GLY A 81 2.32 15.24 0.87
C GLY A 81 0.84 15.09 0.52
N GLU A 82 0.46 15.20 -0.75
CA GLU A 82 -0.93 15.12 -1.18
C GLU A 82 -1.42 13.68 -1.30
N PHE A 83 -2.63 13.42 -0.81
CA PHE A 83 -3.29 12.13 -1.00
C PHE A 83 -3.61 11.90 -2.48
N ILE A 84 -3.09 10.79 -3.00
CA ILE A 84 -3.41 10.25 -4.32
C ILE A 84 -4.74 9.50 -4.24
N LEU A 85 -4.84 8.56 -3.31
CA LEU A 85 -6.06 7.81 -3.04
C LEU A 85 -6.15 7.39 -1.57
N GLU A 86 -7.37 7.08 -1.15
CA GLU A 86 -7.70 6.54 0.17
C GLU A 86 -8.84 5.54 0.04
N LEU A 87 -8.79 4.48 0.83
CA LEU A 87 -9.80 3.44 0.90
C LEU A 87 -9.92 2.90 2.33
N ASN A 88 -11.11 2.43 2.69
CA ASN A 88 -11.34 1.81 3.99
C ASN A 88 -11.09 0.31 3.85
N GLU A 89 -10.34 -0.27 4.79
CA GLU A 89 -10.04 -1.71 4.83
C GLU A 89 -10.13 -2.22 6.25
N ASP A 90 -10.27 -3.53 6.40
CA ASP A 90 -10.06 -4.18 7.69
C ASP A 90 -8.57 -4.13 8.06
N ALA A 91 -8.24 -3.74 9.29
CA ALA A 91 -6.86 -3.65 9.72
C ALA A 91 -6.18 -5.03 9.75
N ASP A 92 -6.92 -6.10 10.09
CA ASP A 92 -6.34 -7.45 10.17
C ASP A 92 -5.91 -7.94 8.78
N ASP A 93 -6.72 -7.68 7.74
CA ASP A 93 -6.38 -8.01 6.34
C ASP A 93 -5.10 -7.27 5.89
N VAL A 94 -4.98 -5.98 6.22
CA VAL A 94 -3.79 -5.18 5.87
C VAL A 94 -2.56 -5.63 6.67
N LEU A 95 -2.73 -5.98 7.95
CA LEU A 95 -1.64 -6.48 8.78
C LEU A 95 -1.16 -7.86 8.32
N GLN A 96 -2.06 -8.73 7.87
CA GLN A 96 -1.73 -10.01 7.24
C GLN A 96 -0.89 -9.79 5.97
N PHE A 97 -1.30 -8.83 5.12
CA PHE A 97 -0.52 -8.46 3.93
C PHE A 97 0.89 -7.98 4.29
N ILE A 98 1.03 -7.13 5.32
CA ILE A 98 2.33 -6.65 5.79
C ILE A 98 3.18 -7.81 6.32
N GLN A 99 2.57 -8.77 7.03
CA GLN A 99 3.26 -9.96 7.52
C GLN A 99 3.81 -10.81 6.37
N ALA A 100 3.00 -11.06 5.35
CA ALA A 100 3.43 -11.76 4.14
C ALA A 100 4.58 -11.01 3.44
N ALA A 101 4.47 -9.69 3.31
CA ALA A 101 5.51 -8.88 2.64
C ALA A 101 6.83 -8.86 3.43
N ARG A 102 6.74 -8.92 4.76
CA ARG A 102 7.90 -9.09 5.64
C ARG A 102 8.56 -10.44 5.43
N GLY A 103 7.79 -11.53 5.48
CA GLY A 103 8.31 -12.89 5.32
C GLY A 103 8.92 -13.14 3.94
N TYR A 104 8.27 -12.65 2.87
CA TYR A 104 8.83 -12.70 1.51
C TYR A 104 10.19 -11.98 1.45
N GLY A 105 10.33 -10.90 2.21
CA GLY A 105 11.55 -10.12 2.28
C GLY A 105 12.73 -10.76 3.02
N GLU A 106 12.52 -11.86 3.74
CA GLU A 106 13.61 -12.57 4.44
C GLU A 106 14.52 -13.32 3.44
N ASP A 107 13.93 -13.86 2.38
CA ASP A 107 14.63 -14.61 1.32
C ASP A 107 14.92 -13.76 0.06
N ALA A 108 14.25 -12.63 -0.11
CA ALA A 108 14.42 -11.74 -1.26
C ALA A 108 15.72 -10.92 -1.16
N THR A 109 16.32 -10.59 -2.31
CA THR A 109 17.52 -9.73 -2.33
C THR A 109 17.17 -8.31 -1.89
N GLU A 110 18.16 -7.52 -1.44
CA GLU A 110 17.94 -6.12 -1.06
C GLU A 110 17.45 -5.25 -2.23
N ASP A 111 17.59 -5.72 -3.47
CA ASP A 111 17.13 -5.03 -4.68
C ASP A 111 15.67 -5.34 -5.03
N ASP A 112 15.12 -6.46 -4.54
CA ASP A 112 13.73 -6.84 -4.77
C ASP A 112 12.81 -6.07 -3.82
N GLY A 113 11.73 -5.46 -4.34
CA GLY A 113 10.74 -4.89 -3.45
C GLY A 113 9.93 -5.96 -2.70
N ARG A 114 9.34 -5.54 -1.58
CA ARG A 114 8.67 -6.41 -0.61
C ARG A 114 7.25 -6.76 -1.04
N TYR A 115 6.61 -5.88 -1.80
CA TYR A 115 5.26 -6.07 -2.31
C TYR A 115 5.03 -5.22 -3.55
N GLU A 116 4.00 -5.56 -4.31
CA GLU A 116 3.60 -4.84 -5.51
C GLU A 116 2.25 -4.13 -5.33
N VAL A 117 2.13 -2.91 -5.85
CA VAL A 117 0.86 -2.17 -5.94
C VAL A 117 0.57 -1.90 -7.40
N GLU A 118 -0.48 -2.52 -7.93
CA GLU A 118 -1.03 -2.20 -9.23
C GLU A 118 -2.23 -1.26 -9.07
N ILE A 119 -2.32 -0.24 -9.93
CA ILE A 119 -3.49 0.62 -10.05
C ILE A 119 -4.06 0.42 -11.46
N THR A 120 -5.35 0.08 -11.53
CA THR A 120 -6.09 -0.05 -12.80
C THR A 120 -7.09 1.09 -12.97
N LEU A 121 -7.30 1.49 -14.23
CA LEU A 121 -8.29 2.48 -14.67
C LEU A 121 -9.21 1.79 -15.67
N ASP A 122 -10.52 1.77 -15.40
CA ASP A 122 -11.52 1.09 -16.24
C ASP A 122 -11.15 -0.37 -16.59
N GLY A 123 -10.46 -1.06 -15.68
CA GLY A 123 -9.99 -2.45 -15.84
C GLY A 123 -8.66 -2.62 -16.59
N ASP A 124 -8.05 -1.54 -17.09
CA ASP A 124 -6.73 -1.56 -17.73
C ASP A 124 -5.63 -1.17 -16.73
N SER A 125 -4.50 -1.89 -16.76
CA SER A 125 -3.33 -1.57 -15.94
C SER A 125 -2.79 -0.17 -16.29
N PHE A 126 -2.72 0.71 -15.29
CA PHE A 126 -2.25 2.08 -15.46
C PHE A 126 -0.82 2.27 -14.94
N VAL A 127 -0.55 1.79 -13.72
CA VAL A 127 0.80 1.82 -13.14
C VAL A 127 0.98 0.68 -12.14
N THR A 128 2.19 0.13 -12.12
CA THR A 128 2.61 -0.88 -11.14
C THR A 128 3.82 -0.36 -10.38
N TYR A 129 3.77 -0.51 -9.08
CA TYR A 129 4.81 -0.07 -8.18
C TYR A 129 5.40 -1.24 -7.39
N ASP A 130 6.71 -1.39 -7.49
CA ASP A 130 7.44 -2.25 -6.58
C ASP A 130 7.83 -1.48 -5.31
N LYS A 131 7.36 -1.92 -4.14
CA LYS A 131 7.40 -1.16 -2.89
C LYS A 131 8.11 -1.91 -1.77
N ARG A 132 8.77 -1.14 -0.90
CA ARG A 132 9.49 -1.68 0.27
C ARG A 132 8.99 -1.13 1.60
N THR A 133 8.49 0.10 1.59
CA THR A 133 8.01 0.79 2.78
C THR A 133 6.49 0.70 2.83
N PHE A 134 5.94 0.40 4.01
CA PHE A 134 4.52 0.49 4.30
C PHE A 134 4.41 0.97 5.75
N LEU A 135 3.79 2.13 5.99
CA LEU A 135 3.74 2.74 7.32
C LEU A 135 2.40 2.46 7.99
N VAL A 136 2.42 2.12 9.27
CA VAL A 136 1.21 1.90 10.06
C VAL A 136 1.15 2.94 11.16
N TYR A 137 0.03 3.64 11.26
CA TYR A 137 -0.23 4.64 12.29
C TYR A 137 -1.45 4.23 13.12
N ASP A 138 -1.42 4.51 14.42
CA ASP A 138 -2.60 4.39 15.28
C ASP A 138 -3.63 5.51 15.01
N ASP A 139 -4.75 5.47 15.73
CA ASP A 139 -5.83 6.45 15.61
C ASP A 139 -5.40 7.87 16.05
N GLU A 140 -4.42 7.95 16.94
CA GLU A 140 -3.80 9.20 17.40
C GLU A 140 -2.76 9.76 16.42
N GLY A 141 -2.34 8.97 15.43
CA GLY A 141 -1.35 9.33 14.41
C GLY A 141 0.10 9.01 14.79
N ASN A 142 0.34 8.19 15.83
CA ASN A 142 1.67 7.71 16.16
C ASN A 142 2.07 6.54 15.26
N LEU A 143 3.33 6.53 14.84
CA LEU A 143 3.87 5.45 14.01
C LEU A 143 4.04 4.15 14.81
N LEU A 144 3.33 3.11 14.40
CA LEU A 144 3.46 1.74 14.89
C LEU A 144 4.59 1.02 14.14
N ARG A 145 5.83 1.29 14.55
CA ARG A 145 7.04 0.74 13.90
C ARG A 145 7.05 -0.78 13.79
N GLN A 146 6.54 -1.49 14.80
CA GLN A 146 6.53 -2.96 14.81
C GLN A 146 5.59 -3.55 13.74
N HIS A 147 4.53 -2.82 13.40
CA HIS A 147 3.54 -3.17 12.39
C HIS A 147 3.86 -2.60 11.00
N SER A 148 4.94 -1.82 10.87
CA SER A 148 5.34 -1.20 9.59
C SER A 148 6.36 -2.06 8.84
N LEU A 149 6.46 -1.85 7.52
CA LEU A 149 7.62 -2.22 6.72
C LEU A 149 8.50 -0.99 6.58
N ILE A 150 9.69 -1.04 7.19
CA ILE A 150 10.66 0.06 7.14
C ILE A 150 11.99 -0.53 6.68
N PRO A 151 12.48 -0.15 5.49
CA PRO A 151 13.79 -0.59 5.03
C PRO A 151 14.90 -0.15 5.98
N SER A 152 15.91 -0.99 6.16
CA SER A 152 17.13 -0.67 6.90
C SER A 152 17.78 0.60 6.32
N GLY A 153 17.96 1.64 7.14
CA GLY A 153 18.62 2.89 6.74
C GLY A 153 17.69 4.04 6.34
N VAL A 154 16.36 3.90 6.46
CA VAL A 154 15.44 5.03 6.34
C VAL A 154 15.33 5.77 7.69
N GLU A 155 15.79 7.02 7.75
CA GLU A 155 15.42 7.96 8.82
C GLU A 155 13.99 8.46 8.54
N LEU A 156 13.10 8.28 9.51
CA LEU A 156 11.72 8.78 9.51
C LEU A 156 11.63 10.05 10.35
#